data_AF-X1FVI6-F1
#
_entry.id   AF-X1FVI6-F1
#
_cell.length_a   1.000
_cell.length_b   1.000
_cell.length_c   1.000
_cell.angle_alpha   90.00
_cell.angle_beta   90.00
_cell.angle_gamma   90.00
#
_symmetry.space_group_name_H-M   'P 1'
#
loop_
_entity.id
_entity.type
_entity.pdbx_description
1 polymer ?
#
loop_
_entity_poly.entity_id
_entity_poly.type
_entity_poly.pdbx_seq_one_letter_code
_entity_poly.pdbx_strand_id
1 'polypeptide(L)'
;MPYVSTDLGSSVSYGAGEELSFELAFTAPEAGTYYLLGALYDGGYNYIVGSLFGVLLSPDGSYVFNSGEMTQPWDMGESEEKTLSCRFVFTGTNVIVGLFLMKMTGDAPSFGNDIEVGSTSVVLESPEQEPERLDLTALVGLVAVMGLAGAAMKSM
;
A
#
# COMPACT_ATOMS: atom_id res chain seq x y z
N MET A 1 13.76 10.71 18.00
CA MET A 1 13.35 9.70 17.00
C MET A 1 11.98 10.09 16.49
N PRO A 2 11.59 9.78 15.24
CA PRO A 2 10.22 10.03 14.78
C PRO A 2 9.24 9.24 15.67
N TYR A 3 8.10 9.84 16.01
CA TYR A 3 7.10 9.22 16.89
C TYR A 3 6.33 8.08 16.24
N VAL A 4 6.42 7.92 14.93
CA VAL A 4 5.83 6.84 14.16
C VAL A 4 6.76 6.46 13.02
N SER A 5 6.91 5.16 12.76
CA SER A 5 7.82 4.62 11.74
C SER A 5 7.38 3.24 11.30
N THR A 6 7.67 2.90 10.04
CA THR A 6 7.48 1.55 9.49
C THR A 6 8.81 0.83 9.30
N ASP A 7 8.78 -0.49 9.24
CA ASP A 7 9.92 -1.30 8.77
C ASP A 7 10.04 -1.35 7.23
N LEU A 8 9.04 -0.80 6.52
CA LEU A 8 9.10 -0.57 5.07
C LEU A 8 10.21 0.42 4.70
N GLY A 9 10.79 0.21 3.51
CA GLY A 9 11.64 1.19 2.86
C GLY A 9 10.88 2.44 2.44
N SER A 10 11.59 3.43 1.89
CA SER A 10 10.96 4.65 1.36
C SER A 10 10.03 4.39 0.18
N SER A 11 10.25 3.27 -0.53
CA SER A 11 9.42 2.81 -1.64
C SER A 11 9.28 1.29 -1.62
N VAL A 12 8.13 0.79 -2.04
CA VAL A 12 7.77 -0.63 -2.05
C VAL A 12 7.04 -0.96 -3.35
N SER A 13 7.46 -2.03 -4.03
CA SER A 13 6.70 -2.57 -5.16
C SER A 13 5.41 -3.21 -4.66
N TYR A 14 4.28 -2.78 -5.21
CA TYR A 14 2.95 -3.11 -4.71
C TYR A 14 1.96 -3.27 -5.88
N GLY A 15 1.27 -4.41 -5.96
CA GLY A 15 0.14 -4.59 -6.86
C GLY A 15 -1.16 -4.06 -6.25
N ALA A 16 -1.96 -3.34 -7.04
CA ALA A 16 -3.27 -2.86 -6.58
C ALA A 16 -4.15 -4.03 -6.09
N GLY A 17 -4.68 -3.91 -4.87
CA GLY A 17 -5.51 -4.92 -4.23
C GLY A 17 -4.73 -6.03 -3.53
N GLU A 18 -3.40 -6.02 -3.56
CA GLU A 18 -2.57 -6.96 -2.79
C GLU A 18 -2.53 -6.57 -1.31
N GLU A 19 -2.24 -7.54 -0.45
CA GLU A 19 -1.99 -7.27 0.96
C GLU A 19 -0.54 -6.80 1.15
N LEU A 20 -0.37 -5.61 1.72
CA LEU A 20 0.90 -5.09 2.18
C LEU A 20 1.05 -5.40 3.67
N SER A 21 1.96 -6.30 4.00
CA SER A 21 2.33 -6.66 5.38
C SER A 21 3.57 -5.89 5.84
N PHE A 22 3.51 -5.27 7.02
CA PHE A 22 4.62 -4.51 7.60
C PHE A 22 4.44 -4.30 9.11
N GLU A 23 5.49 -3.89 9.80
CA GLU A 23 5.44 -3.48 11.20
C GLU A 23 5.41 -1.94 11.30
N LEU A 24 4.47 -1.43 12.09
CA LEU A 24 4.36 -0.01 12.43
C LEU A 24 4.69 0.17 13.90
N ALA A 25 5.75 0.90 14.19
CA ALA A 25 6.11 1.28 15.55
C ALA A 25 5.76 2.75 15.80
N PHE A 26 5.26 3.05 17.00
CA PHE A 26 5.08 4.42 17.46
C PHE A 26 5.30 4.56 18.97
N THR A 27 5.63 5.77 19.37
CA THR A 27 5.93 6.15 20.75
C THR A 27 5.09 7.35 21.15
N ALA A 28 4.39 7.27 22.27
CA ALA A 28 3.60 8.38 22.78
C ALA A 28 4.52 9.45 23.43
N PRO A 29 4.49 10.73 23.02
CA PRO A 29 5.31 11.77 23.67
C PRO A 29 4.86 12.10 25.08
N GLU A 30 3.59 11.87 25.40
CA GLU A 30 2.97 12.14 26.69
C GLU A 30 1.80 11.16 26.91
N ALA A 31 1.30 11.05 28.13
CA ALA A 31 0.13 10.21 28.39
C ALA A 31 -1.11 10.73 27.64
N GLY A 32 -1.91 9.82 27.10
CA GLY A 32 -3.14 10.15 26.40
C GLY A 32 -3.71 9.01 25.57
N THR A 33 -4.79 9.31 24.85
CA THR A 33 -5.43 8.39 23.91
C THR A 33 -5.02 8.75 22.49
N TYR A 34 -4.51 7.78 21.76
CA TYR A 34 -3.96 7.95 20.42
C TYR A 34 -4.69 7.05 19.41
N TYR A 35 -4.73 7.47 18.16
CA TYR A 35 -5.20 6.65 17.06
C TYR A 35 -4.39 6.94 15.80
N LEU A 36 -4.51 6.05 14.82
CA LEU A 36 -3.85 6.20 13.53
C LEU A 36 -4.87 6.58 12.47
N LEU A 37 -4.48 7.56 11.66
CA LEU A 37 -5.11 7.87 10.38
C LEU A 37 -4.13 7.59 9.27
N GLY A 38 -4.65 7.24 8.11
CA GLY A 38 -3.87 7.29 6.88
C GLY A 38 -4.64 7.95 5.75
N ALA A 39 -3.89 8.40 4.76
CA ALA A 39 -4.41 9.01 3.55
C ALA A 39 -3.50 8.66 2.38
N LEU A 40 -4.06 8.71 1.17
CA LEU A 40 -3.29 8.53 -0.05
C LEU A 40 -3.04 9.86 -0.75
N TYR A 41 -1.85 9.99 -1.32
CA TYR A 41 -1.43 11.13 -2.12
C TYR A 41 -0.91 10.67 -3.47
N ASP A 42 -0.98 11.53 -4.48
CA ASP A 42 -0.30 11.29 -5.76
C ASP A 42 1.22 11.55 -5.64
N GLY A 43 1.97 11.28 -6.72
CA GLY A 43 3.41 11.53 -6.77
C GLY A 43 3.82 13.02 -6.65
N GLY A 44 2.86 13.94 -6.72
CA GLY A 44 3.03 15.37 -6.46
C GLY A 44 2.66 15.78 -5.04
N TYR A 45 2.41 14.83 -4.13
CA TYR A 45 1.94 15.06 -2.76
C TYR A 45 0.57 15.74 -2.69
N ASN A 46 -0.25 15.63 -3.73
CA ASN A 46 -1.63 16.09 -3.68
C ASN A 46 -2.51 15.03 -3.04
N TYR A 47 -3.34 15.42 -2.08
CA TYR A 47 -4.28 14.53 -1.42
C TYR A 47 -5.29 13.95 -2.43
N ILE A 48 -5.45 12.63 -2.41
CA ILE A 48 -6.46 11.94 -3.21
C ILE A 48 -7.79 11.99 -2.44
N VAL A 49 -8.77 12.71 -2.99
CA VAL A 49 -10.08 12.90 -2.34
C VAL A 49 -10.76 11.56 -2.04
N GLY A 50 -11.21 11.39 -0.80
CA GLY A 50 -11.90 10.18 -0.35
C GLY A 50 -10.97 9.03 0.04
N SER A 51 -9.66 9.29 0.12
CA SER A 51 -8.66 8.27 0.49
C SER A 51 -8.32 8.23 1.98
N LEU A 52 -8.98 9.02 2.81
CA LEU A 52 -8.79 8.98 4.26
C LEU A 52 -9.28 7.64 4.83
N PHE A 53 -8.49 7.02 5.69
CA PHE A 53 -8.83 5.79 6.38
C PHE A 53 -8.33 5.80 7.83
N GLY A 54 -9.00 5.04 8.69
CA GLY A 54 -8.53 4.70 10.03
C GLY A 54 -7.85 3.33 10.07
N VAL A 55 -7.32 2.97 11.23
CA VAL A 55 -6.66 1.68 11.47
C VAL A 55 -7.42 0.94 12.56
N LEU A 56 -7.84 -0.29 12.28
CA LEU A 56 -8.63 -1.12 13.20
C LEU A 56 -7.88 -2.41 13.56
N LEU A 57 -8.01 -2.83 14.81
CA LEU A 57 -7.52 -4.14 15.26
C LEU A 57 -8.41 -5.25 14.71
N SER A 58 -7.78 -6.34 14.25
CA SER A 58 -8.47 -7.55 13.83
C SER A 58 -9.27 -8.16 15.00
N PRO A 59 -10.36 -8.90 14.73
CA PRO A 59 -11.18 -9.50 15.80
C PRO A 59 -10.41 -10.47 16.72
N ASP A 60 -9.37 -11.11 16.21
CA ASP A 60 -8.49 -12.01 16.96
C ASP A 60 -7.31 -11.28 17.64
N GLY A 61 -7.19 -9.96 17.42
CA GLY A 61 -6.15 -9.12 18.01
C GLY A 61 -4.75 -9.32 17.44
N SER A 62 -4.60 -10.05 16.34
CA SER A 62 -3.28 -10.45 15.81
C SER A 62 -2.65 -9.46 14.83
N TYR A 63 -3.45 -8.60 14.18
CA TYR A 63 -2.95 -7.57 13.27
C TYR A 63 -3.89 -6.37 13.20
N VAL A 64 -3.45 -5.29 12.58
CA VAL A 64 -4.30 -4.15 12.24
C VAL A 64 -4.48 -4.02 10.73
N PHE A 65 -5.63 -3.48 10.30
CA PHE A 65 -5.96 -3.26 8.90
C PHE A 65 -6.54 -1.87 8.69
N ASN A 66 -6.43 -1.35 7.46
CA ASN A 66 -7.00 -0.06 7.08
C ASN A 66 -8.52 -0.17 6.91
N SER A 67 -9.26 0.79 7.47
CA SER A 67 -10.72 0.85 7.44
C SER A 67 -11.20 2.23 7.00
N GLY A 68 -12.13 2.29 6.04
CA GLY A 68 -12.69 3.56 5.57
C GLY A 68 -13.69 4.20 6.55
N GLU A 69 -14.15 3.47 7.57
CA GLU A 69 -15.27 3.89 8.41
C GLU A 69 -14.89 4.07 9.89
N MET A 70 -13.82 3.42 10.33
CA MET A 70 -13.49 3.28 11.75
C MET A 70 -12.01 3.42 12.01
N THR A 71 -11.67 3.88 13.20
CA THR A 71 -10.31 3.86 13.76
C THR A 71 -10.37 3.40 15.21
N GLN A 72 -9.38 2.63 15.63
CA GLN A 72 -9.27 2.13 17.00
C GLN A 72 -8.38 3.07 17.82
N PRO A 73 -8.89 3.68 18.90
CA PRO A 73 -8.04 4.40 19.84
C PRO A 73 -7.30 3.45 20.81
N TRP A 74 -6.15 3.90 21.29
CA TRP A 74 -5.31 3.24 22.29
C TRP A 74 -4.88 4.24 23.36
N ASP A 75 -5.13 3.88 24.62
CA ASP A 75 -4.57 4.60 25.75
C ASP A 75 -3.10 4.22 25.93
N MET A 76 -2.25 5.23 26.13
CA MET A 76 -0.82 5.06 26.28
C MET A 76 -0.27 5.99 27.37
N GLY A 77 0.73 5.50 28.10
CA GLY A 77 1.55 6.30 29.00
C GLY A 77 2.56 7.17 28.25
N GLU A 78 3.19 8.09 28.98
CA GLU A 78 4.30 8.88 28.46
C GLU A 78 5.48 7.97 28.09
N SER A 79 6.04 8.17 26.89
CA SER A 79 7.12 7.37 26.31
C SER A 79 6.80 5.88 26.14
N GLU A 80 5.53 5.48 26.25
CA GLU A 80 5.13 4.11 25.96
C GLU A 80 5.32 3.83 24.46
N GLU A 81 5.93 2.69 24.16
CA GLU A 81 6.14 2.22 22.79
C GLU A 81 5.08 1.18 22.44
N LYS A 82 4.65 1.22 21.18
CA LYS A 82 3.71 0.26 20.62
C LYS A 82 4.15 -0.15 19.23
N THR A 83 4.11 -1.45 18.97
CA THR A 83 4.34 -2.02 17.65
C THR A 83 3.09 -2.74 17.19
N LEU A 84 2.70 -2.50 15.94
CA LEU A 84 1.52 -3.09 15.30
C LEU A 84 1.94 -3.84 14.04
N SER A 85 1.61 -5.13 13.99
CA SER A 85 1.62 -5.89 12.75
C SER A 85 0.49 -5.42 11.85
N CYS A 86 0.81 -4.82 10.71
CA CYS A 86 -0.13 -4.22 9.77
C CYS A 86 -0.34 -5.14 8.56
N ARG A 87 -1.59 -5.22 8.09
CA ARG A 87 -1.99 -5.89 6.85
C ARG A 87 -2.96 -4.99 6.08
N PHE A 88 -2.39 -4.15 5.21
CA PHE A 88 -3.15 -3.10 4.53
C PHE A 88 -3.43 -3.48 3.07
N VAL A 89 -4.59 -3.08 2.57
CA VAL A 89 -4.97 -3.27 1.17
C VAL A 89 -5.36 -1.92 0.58
N PHE A 90 -4.72 -1.56 -0.53
CA PHE A 90 -4.95 -0.34 -1.27
C PHE A 90 -5.38 -0.64 -2.70
N THR A 91 -6.30 0.14 -3.23
CA THR A 91 -6.85 -0.09 -4.58
C THR A 91 -5.98 0.51 -5.70
N GLY A 92 -4.88 1.18 -5.37
CA GLY A 92 -4.06 1.92 -6.31
C GLY A 92 -2.56 1.77 -6.05
N THR A 93 -1.79 2.05 -7.10
CA THR A 93 -0.32 2.05 -7.13
C THR A 93 0.17 3.40 -7.65
N ASN A 94 1.48 3.64 -7.56
CA ASN A 94 2.11 4.94 -7.83
C ASN A 94 1.51 6.06 -6.97
N VAL A 95 1.27 5.71 -5.71
CA VAL A 95 0.68 6.58 -4.68
C VAL A 95 1.58 6.62 -3.46
N ILE A 96 1.45 7.65 -2.66
CA ILE A 96 2.13 7.77 -1.37
C ILE A 96 1.11 7.47 -0.27
N VAL A 97 1.42 6.50 0.57
CA VAL A 97 0.66 6.22 1.81
C VAL A 97 1.24 7.10 2.90
N GLY A 98 0.45 8.04 3.41
CA GLY A 98 0.77 8.77 4.63
C GLY A 98 0.08 8.13 5.82
N LEU A 99 0.80 7.94 6.93
CA LEU A 99 0.26 7.49 8.22
C LEU A 99 0.56 8.56 9.27
N PHE A 100 -0.46 8.89 10.06
CA PHE A 100 -0.46 9.99 11.00
C PHE A 100 -0.89 9.46 12.37
N LEU A 101 -0.01 9.65 13.36
CA LEU A 101 -0.33 9.42 14.77
C LEU A 101 -1.05 10.65 15.29
N MET A 102 -2.30 10.46 15.70
CA MET A 102 -3.16 11.52 16.21
C MET A 102 -3.37 11.34 17.72
N LYS A 103 -3.26 12.42 18.49
CA LYS A 103 -3.67 12.47 19.89
C LYS A 103 -5.10 12.99 19.98
N MET A 104 -5.98 12.22 20.62
CA MET A 104 -7.35 12.62 20.91
C MET A 104 -7.38 13.74 21.94
N THR A 105 -8.21 14.74 21.67
CA THR A 105 -8.46 15.88 22.57
C THR A 105 -9.81 15.79 23.27
N GLY A 106 -10.71 14.93 22.79
CA GLY A 106 -12.02 14.66 23.37
C GLY A 106 -12.31 13.17 23.51
N ASP A 107 -13.59 12.84 23.67
CA ASP A 107 -14.03 11.47 23.97
C ASP A 107 -14.10 10.54 22.74
N ALA A 108 -13.91 11.08 21.53
CA ALA A 108 -13.95 10.33 20.29
C ALA A 108 -12.98 10.93 19.25
N PRO A 109 -12.45 10.11 18.30
CA PRO A 109 -11.61 10.60 17.21
C PRO A 109 -12.31 11.70 16.40
N SER A 110 -11.62 12.82 16.19
CA SER A 110 -12.16 14.00 15.51
C SER A 110 -11.12 14.64 14.61
N PHE A 111 -11.20 14.31 13.32
CA PHE A 111 -10.36 14.94 12.30
C PHE A 111 -10.57 16.47 12.25
N GLY A 112 -9.48 17.22 12.37
CA GLY A 112 -9.48 18.70 12.38
C GLY A 112 -9.50 19.33 13.78
N ASN A 113 -9.83 18.58 14.83
CA ASN A 113 -9.75 19.05 16.22
C ASN A 113 -8.63 18.35 17.00
N ASP A 114 -8.34 17.09 16.65
CA ASP A 114 -7.25 16.32 17.24
C ASP A 114 -5.88 16.74 16.71
N ILE A 115 -4.84 16.39 17.47
CA ILE A 115 -3.48 16.90 17.26
C ILE A 115 -2.66 15.84 16.53
N GLU A 116 -2.07 16.18 15.39
CA GLU A 116 -1.04 15.34 14.77
C GLU A 116 0.24 15.41 15.61
N VAL A 117 0.73 14.24 16.00
CA VAL A 117 1.92 14.10 16.85
C VAL A 117 3.12 13.61 16.06
N GLY A 118 2.88 12.84 15.01
CA GLY A 118 3.92 12.38 14.11
C GLY A 118 3.34 11.74 12.86
N SER A 119 4.18 11.62 11.84
CA SER A 119 3.80 11.01 10.59
C SER A 119 4.95 10.26 9.94
N THR A 120 4.59 9.30 9.09
CA THR A 120 5.50 8.57 8.22
C THR A 120 4.83 8.31 6.88
N SER A 121 5.63 8.02 5.86
CA SER A 121 5.11 7.81 4.52
C SER A 121 5.94 6.82 3.71
N VAL A 122 5.25 6.07 2.85
CA VAL A 122 5.86 5.08 1.96
C VAL A 122 5.28 5.26 0.56
N VAL A 123 6.14 5.20 -0.46
CA VAL A 123 5.69 5.18 -1.87
C VAL A 123 5.33 3.74 -2.25
N LEU A 124 4.12 3.55 -2.78
CA LEU A 124 3.71 2.30 -3.40
C LEU A 124 3.91 2.41 -4.90
N GLU A 125 4.83 1.64 -5.46
CA GLU A 125 5.14 1.65 -6.90
C GLU A 125 4.53 0.44 -7.59
N SER A 126 3.99 0.63 -8.79
CA SER A 126 3.61 -0.53 -9.62
C SER A 126 4.83 -1.43 -9.83
N PRO A 127 4.68 -2.76 -9.81
CA PRO A 127 5.74 -3.66 -10.25
C PRO A 127 6.14 -3.31 -11.68
N GLU A 128 7.45 -3.25 -11.96
CA GLU A 128 7.92 -3.12 -13.34
C GLU A 128 7.33 -4.27 -14.15
N GLN A 129 6.45 -3.96 -15.10
CA GLN A 129 6.00 -4.95 -16.07
C GLN A 129 7.19 -5.26 -16.97
N GLU A 130 7.76 -6.46 -16.85
CA GLU A 130 8.68 -6.93 -17.88
C GLU A 130 7.94 -6.84 -19.22
N PRO A 131 8.55 -6.24 -20.27
CA PRO A 131 7.90 -6.18 -21.56
C PRO A 131 7.58 -7.61 -21.98
N GLU A 132 6.30 -7.89 -22.28
CA GLU A 132 5.89 -9.18 -22.82
C GLU A 132 6.82 -9.51 -23.97
N ARG A 133 7.71 -10.49 -23.77
CA ARG A 133 8.47 -11.05 -24.87
C ARG A 133 7.43 -11.72 -25.76
N LEU A 134 7.05 -11.04 -26.83
CA LEU A 134 6.37 -11.65 -27.96
C LEU A 134 7.16 -12.91 -28.30
N ASP A 135 6.60 -14.07 -27.97
CA ASP A 135 7.19 -15.34 -28.33
C ASP A 135 7.07 -15.49 -29.86
N LEU A 136 8.06 -14.95 -30.56
CA LEU A 136 8.19 -15.02 -32.00
C LEU A 136 8.25 -16.48 -32.50
N THR A 137 8.47 -17.48 -31.64
CA THR A 137 8.40 -18.88 -32.08
C THR A 137 7.00 -19.30 -32.51
N ALA A 138 5.94 -18.68 -31.97
CA ALA A 138 4.57 -18.92 -32.45
C ALA A 138 4.31 -18.31 -33.84
N LEU A 139 5.04 -17.25 -34.24
CA LEU A 139 4.84 -16.57 -35.52
C LEU A 139 5.57 -17.24 -36.69
N VAL A 140 6.64 -18.00 -36.43
CA VAL A 140 7.42 -18.70 -37.47
C VAL A 140 6.71 -19.95 -38.01
N GLY A 141 5.68 -20.45 -37.32
CA GLY A 141 4.90 -21.62 -37.72
C GLY A 141 3.96 -21.42 -38.92
N LEU A 142 3.70 -20.18 -39.38
CA LEU A 142 2.65 -19.90 -40.38
C LEU A 142 3.16 -19.67 -41.82
N VAL A 143 4.45 -19.87 -42.13
CA VAL A 143 4.99 -19.63 -43.49
C VAL A 143 5.32 -20.91 -44.28
N ALA A 144 5.16 -22.11 -43.70
CA ALA A 144 5.67 -23.34 -44.32
C ALA A 144 4.67 -24.17 -45.18
N VAL A 145 3.48 -23.67 -45.57
CA VAL A 145 2.49 -24.51 -46.31
C VAL A 145 2.18 -24.04 -47.75
N MET A 146 2.82 -22.99 -48.29
CA MET A 146 2.54 -22.55 -49.69
C MET A 146 3.66 -22.83 -50.71
N GLY A 147 4.62 -23.72 -50.41
CA GLY A 147 5.82 -23.92 -51.23
C GLY A 147 5.99 -25.29 -51.93
N LEU A 148 5.02 -26.21 -51.87
CA LEU A 148 5.17 -27.58 -52.43
C LEU A 148 3.97 -27.97 -53.30
N ALA A 149 3.72 -27.21 -54.37
CA ALA A 149 2.84 -27.63 -55.47
C ALA A 149 3.44 -27.36 -56.87
N GLY A 150 4.74 -27.10 -56.97
CA GLY A 150 5.39 -26.64 -58.21
C GLY A 150 6.65 -27.38 -58.59
N ALA A 151 6.70 -28.72 -58.48
CA ALA A 151 7.83 -29.49 -59.01
C ALA A 151 7.46 -30.95 -59.34
N ALA A 152 6.49 -31.14 -60.24
CA ALA A 152 6.32 -32.42 -60.93
C ALA A 152 5.65 -32.20 -62.29
N MET A 153 6.37 -31.59 -63.24
CA MET A 153 6.11 -31.78 -64.66
C MET A 153 7.39 -31.48 -65.46
N LYS A 154 8.18 -32.52 -65.71
CA LYS A 154 9.08 -32.54 -66.87
C LYS A 154 9.18 -33.96 -67.42
N SER A 155 8.83 -34.05 -68.70
CA SER A 155 9.27 -35.03 -69.71
C SER A 155 8.90 -36.49 -69.51
N MET A 156 7.87 -36.93 -70.26
CA MET A 156 8.02 -37.82 -71.43
C MET A 156 6.97 -37.46 -72.48
#